data_AF-A0A918U313-F1
#
_entry.id   AF-A0A918U313-F1
#
_cell.length_a   1.000
_cell.length_b   1.000
_cell.length_c   1.000
_cell.angle_alpha   90.00
_cell.angle_beta   90.00
_cell.angle_gamma   90.00
#
_symmetry.space_group_name_H-M   'P 1'
#
loop_
_entity.id
_entity.type
_entity.pdbx_description
1 polymer ?
#
loop_
_entity_poly.entity_id
_entity_poly.type
_entity_poly.pdbx_seq_one_letter_code
_entity_poly.pdbx_strand_id
1 'polypeptide(L)'
;MSPKDLENLQHEVASLAKRQGDLEDVVLEVMERREAAQERVTELTGRVESVQAKVNDALSRRDAATVVIDDEVATVTKEREVVAASIPADLIKLYDKLRAQSGGVGAARLYQRRCEGCQLELNITEVNEVRAAAADAVVRCENCRRILVRTPESGL
;
A
#
# COMPACT_ATOMS: atom_id res chain seq x y z
N MET A 1 -60.44 -10.48 64.84
CA MET A 1 -60.47 -10.35 63.36
C MET A 1 -61.84 -10.75 62.88
N SER A 2 -62.51 -9.91 62.10
CA SER A 2 -63.76 -10.32 61.47
C SER A 2 -63.46 -11.32 60.33
N PRO A 3 -64.38 -12.23 59.99
CA PRO A 3 -64.22 -13.13 58.85
C PRO A 3 -63.87 -12.40 57.54
N LYS A 4 -64.40 -11.18 57.38
CA LYS A 4 -64.19 -10.31 56.23
C LYS A 4 -62.77 -9.73 56.15
N ASP A 5 -62.15 -9.43 57.29
CA ASP A 5 -60.75 -8.97 57.33
C ASP A 5 -59.77 -10.09 56.94
N LEU A 6 -60.12 -11.33 57.32
CA LEU A 6 -59.30 -12.51 57.01
C LEU A 6 -59.35 -12.85 55.51
N GLU A 7 -60.53 -12.73 54.90
CA GLU A 7 -60.74 -12.89 53.45
C GLU A 7 -60.02 -11.79 52.65
N ASN A 8 -60.07 -10.53 53.09
CA ASN A 8 -59.33 -9.44 52.47
C ASN A 8 -57.81 -9.67 52.50
N LEU A 9 -57.26 -10.09 53.64
CA LEU A 9 -55.84 -10.42 53.76
C LEU A 9 -55.42 -11.60 52.88
N GLN A 10 -56.29 -12.62 52.75
CA GLN A 10 -56.04 -13.75 51.84
C GLN A 10 -55.99 -13.31 50.37
N HIS A 11 -56.88 -12.41 49.95
CA HIS A 11 -56.84 -11.82 48.61
C HIS A 11 -55.59 -10.98 48.37
N GLU A 12 -55.16 -10.19 49.35
CA GLU A 12 -53.94 -9.38 49.27
C GLU A 12 -52.69 -10.24 49.13
N VAL A 13 -52.56 -11.31 49.93
CA VAL A 13 -51.47 -12.29 49.83
C VAL A 13 -51.45 -12.96 48.46
N ALA A 14 -52.60 -13.37 47.93
CA ALA A 14 -52.68 -13.97 46.59
C ALA A 14 -52.26 -12.98 45.49
N SER A 15 -52.64 -11.70 45.61
CA SER A 15 -52.23 -10.66 44.67
C SER A 15 -50.73 -10.37 44.73
N LEU A 16 -50.15 -10.32 45.93
CA LEU A 16 -48.72 -10.11 46.13
C LEU A 16 -47.91 -11.29 45.61
N ALA A 17 -48.36 -12.53 45.87
CA ALA A 17 -47.72 -13.73 45.35
C ALA A 17 -47.72 -13.76 43.81
N LYS A 18 -48.83 -13.38 43.17
CA LYS A 18 -48.88 -13.25 41.71
C LYS A 18 -47.90 -12.20 41.20
N ARG A 19 -47.89 -11.01 41.81
CA ARG A 19 -46.99 -9.93 41.41
C ARG A 19 -45.52 -10.28 41.63
N GLN A 20 -45.21 -11.05 42.67
CA GLN A 20 -43.88 -11.59 42.91
C GLN A 20 -43.47 -12.53 41.77
N GLY A 21 -44.33 -13.48 41.39
CA GLY A 21 -44.07 -14.39 40.27
C GLY A 21 -43.82 -13.63 38.96
N ASP A 22 -44.68 -12.66 38.64
CA ASP A 22 -44.52 -11.81 37.44
C ASP A 22 -43.16 -11.07 37.45
N LEU A 23 -42.70 -10.61 38.63
CA LEU A 23 -41.39 -9.94 38.76
C LEU A 23 -40.22 -10.91 38.68
N GLU A 24 -40.36 -12.13 39.20
CA GLU A 24 -39.34 -13.18 39.10
C GLU A 24 -39.12 -13.60 37.64
N ASP A 25 -40.19 -13.74 36.86
CA ASP A 25 -40.11 -14.00 35.41
C ASP A 25 -39.38 -12.87 34.66
N VAL A 26 -39.68 -11.61 34.99
CA VAL A 26 -38.98 -10.45 34.42
C VAL A 26 -37.50 -10.43 34.80
N VAL A 27 -37.17 -10.77 36.05
CA VAL A 27 -35.78 -10.84 36.50
C VAL A 27 -35.02 -11.91 35.72
N LEU A 28 -35.62 -13.09 35.51
CA LEU A 28 -35.01 -14.16 34.72
C LEU A 28 -34.72 -13.72 33.29
N GLU A 29 -35.68 -13.08 32.62
CA GLU A 29 -35.49 -12.57 31.25
C GLU A 29 -34.34 -11.54 31.19
N VAL A 30 -34.27 -10.62 32.15
CA VAL A 30 -33.19 -9.63 32.22
C VAL A 30 -31.83 -10.28 32.48
N MET A 31 -31.78 -11.34 33.31
CA MET A 31 -30.56 -12.10 33.56
C MET A 31 -30.05 -12.79 32.30
N GLU A 32 -30.92 -13.49 31.56
CA GLU A 32 -30.56 -14.14 30.29
C GLU A 32 -30.03 -13.14 29.26
N ARG A 33 -30.69 -11.98 29.13
CA ARG A 33 -30.24 -10.90 28.24
C ARG A 33 -28.88 -10.34 28.64
N ARG A 34 -28.62 -10.21 29.96
CA ARG A 34 -27.33 -9.77 30.48
C ARG A 34 -26.23 -10.78 30.17
N GLU A 35 -26.49 -12.07 30.37
CA GLU A 35 -25.52 -13.14 30.08
C GLU A 35 -25.14 -13.16 28.59
N ALA A 36 -26.14 -13.12 27.69
CA ALA A 36 -25.89 -13.04 26.26
C ALA A 36 -25.09 -11.78 25.85
N ALA A 37 -25.39 -10.63 26.46
CA ALA A 37 -24.63 -9.40 26.22
C ALA A 37 -23.18 -9.52 26.73
N GLN A 38 -22.97 -10.14 27.89
CA GLN A 38 -21.65 -10.32 28.48
C GLN A 38 -20.77 -11.27 27.65
N GLU A 39 -21.34 -12.36 27.13
CA GLU A 39 -20.63 -13.25 26.20
C GLU A 39 -20.21 -12.50 24.94
N ARG A 40 -21.10 -11.69 24.38
CA ARG A 40 -20.81 -10.90 23.18
C ARG A 40 -19.74 -9.84 23.41
N VAL A 41 -19.71 -9.21 24.59
CA VAL A 41 -18.61 -8.30 24.97
C VAL A 41 -17.29 -9.03 25.03
N THR A 42 -17.25 -10.23 25.64
CA THR A 42 -16.03 -11.04 25.72
C THR A 42 -15.53 -11.45 24.33
N GLU A 43 -16.42 -11.91 23.44
CA GLU A 43 -16.10 -12.26 22.05
C GLU A 43 -15.51 -11.05 21.30
N LEU A 44 -16.20 -9.91 21.34
CA LEU A 44 -15.78 -8.71 20.62
C LEU A 44 -14.47 -8.15 21.16
N THR A 45 -14.24 -8.23 22.47
CA THR A 45 -12.97 -7.80 23.09
C THR A 45 -11.81 -8.65 22.57
N GLY A 46 -11.95 -9.98 22.56
CA GLY A 46 -10.92 -10.87 22.01
C GLY A 46 -10.67 -10.64 20.51
N ARG A 47 -11.73 -10.31 19.74
CA ARG A 47 -11.59 -9.95 18.32
C ARG A 47 -10.83 -8.63 18.13
N VAL A 48 -11.09 -7.62 18.95
CA VAL A 48 -10.37 -6.34 18.93
C VAL A 48 -8.90 -6.56 19.24
N GLU A 49 -8.58 -7.33 20.29
CA GLU A 49 -7.20 -7.65 20.66
C GLU A 49 -6.46 -8.38 19.52
N SER A 50 -7.11 -9.37 18.90
CA SER A 50 -6.53 -10.10 17.76
C SER A 50 -6.25 -9.20 16.56
N VAL A 51 -7.18 -8.30 16.21
CA VAL A 51 -6.98 -7.35 15.11
C VAL A 51 -5.89 -6.34 15.45
N GLN A 52 -5.86 -5.84 16.68
CA GLN A 52 -4.85 -4.88 17.12
C GLN A 52 -3.44 -5.49 17.05
N ALA A 53 -3.28 -6.76 17.45
CA ALA A 53 -2.01 -7.47 17.31
C ALA A 53 -1.56 -7.55 15.84
N LYS A 54 -2.47 -7.85 14.91
CA LYS A 54 -2.17 -7.89 13.46
C LYS A 54 -1.80 -6.52 12.91
N VAL A 55 -2.46 -5.46 13.37
CA VAL A 55 -2.13 -4.08 12.97
C VAL A 55 -0.73 -3.72 13.46
N ASN A 56 -0.41 -4.02 14.72
CA ASN A 56 0.91 -3.71 15.28
C ASN A 56 2.04 -4.46 14.54
N ASP A 57 1.84 -5.75 14.21
CA ASP A 57 2.77 -6.50 13.39
C ASP A 57 2.95 -5.89 11.99
N ALA A 58 1.86 -5.55 11.32
CA ALA A 58 1.91 -4.96 9.98
C ALA A 58 2.61 -3.59 9.98
N LEU A 59 2.38 -2.76 11.00
CA LEU A 59 3.06 -1.48 11.18
C LEU A 59 4.56 -1.67 11.38
N SER A 60 4.96 -2.59 12.26
CA SER A 60 6.38 -2.90 12.50
C SER A 60 7.09 -3.37 11.22
N ARG A 61 6.47 -4.28 10.46
CA ARG A 61 7.02 -4.76 9.18
C ARG A 61 7.10 -3.66 8.13
N ARG A 62 6.08 -2.80 8.04
CA ARG A 62 6.08 -1.65 7.14
C ARG A 62 7.22 -0.71 7.49
N ASP A 63 7.35 -0.33 8.75
CA ASP A 63 8.34 0.66 9.19
C ASP A 63 9.77 0.15 8.96
N ALA A 64 10.02 -1.13 9.26
CA ALA A 64 11.30 -1.77 8.94
C ALA A 64 11.60 -1.76 7.43
N ALA A 65 10.61 -2.09 6.59
CA ALA A 65 10.77 -2.08 5.14
C ALA A 65 11.01 -0.66 4.58
N THR A 66 10.33 0.35 5.14
CA THR A 66 10.52 1.76 4.76
C THR A 66 11.94 2.23 5.08
N VAL A 67 12.50 1.89 6.24
CA VAL A 67 13.89 2.24 6.58
C VAL A 67 14.87 1.65 5.56
N VAL A 68 14.71 0.39 5.18
CA VAL A 68 15.57 -0.25 4.17
C VAL A 68 15.47 0.47 2.82
N ILE A 69 14.26 0.80 2.38
CA ILE A 69 14.05 1.51 1.11
C ILE A 69 14.66 2.92 1.16
N ASP A 70 14.53 3.64 2.28
CA ASP A 70 15.07 4.98 2.44
C ASP A 70 16.62 4.97 2.39
N ASP A 71 17.25 3.98 3.04
CA ASP A 71 18.70 3.79 3.01
C ASP A 71 19.19 3.42 1.60
N GLU A 72 18.46 2.55 0.89
CA GLU A 72 18.74 2.25 -0.51
C GLU A 72 18.64 3.51 -1.37
N VAL A 73 17.53 4.25 -1.29
CA VAL A 73 17.31 5.51 -2.05
C VAL A 73 18.43 6.52 -1.78
N ALA A 74 18.84 6.69 -0.53
CA ALA A 74 19.93 7.59 -0.16
C ALA A 74 21.25 7.15 -0.82
N THR A 75 21.53 5.85 -0.79
CA THR A 75 22.72 5.25 -1.41
C THR A 75 22.73 5.46 -2.92
N VAL A 76 21.67 5.04 -3.63
CA VAL A 76 21.63 5.17 -5.11
C VAL A 76 21.59 6.63 -5.55
N THR A 77 20.99 7.52 -4.76
CA THR A 77 21.00 8.97 -5.05
C THR A 77 22.41 9.53 -5.00
N LYS A 78 23.18 9.19 -3.95
CA LYS A 78 24.57 9.62 -3.81
C LYS A 78 25.46 9.06 -4.92
N GLU A 79 25.31 7.78 -5.24
CA GLU A 79 26.03 7.17 -6.36
C GLU A 79 25.72 7.87 -7.69
N ARG A 80 24.43 8.19 -7.93
CA ARG A 80 24.00 8.94 -9.11
C ARG A 80 24.65 10.33 -9.16
N GLU A 81 24.70 11.06 -8.04
CA GLU A 81 25.33 12.38 -7.99
C GLU A 81 26.81 12.33 -8.35
N VAL A 82 27.55 11.33 -7.84
CA VAL A 82 28.97 11.11 -8.16
C VAL A 82 29.16 10.87 -9.66
N VAL A 83 28.36 9.98 -10.26
CA VAL A 83 28.44 9.70 -11.70
C VAL A 83 28.04 10.91 -12.52
N ALA A 84 26.95 11.58 -12.17
CA ALA A 84 26.46 12.76 -12.88
C ALA A 84 27.48 13.91 -12.90
N ALA A 85 28.26 14.08 -11.82
CA ALA A 85 29.32 15.09 -11.75
C ALA A 85 30.45 14.89 -12.76
N SER A 86 30.63 13.67 -13.28
CA SER A 86 31.60 13.34 -14.32
C SER A 86 31.08 13.52 -15.75
N ILE A 87 29.79 13.82 -15.92
CA ILE A 87 29.15 13.95 -17.23
C ILE A 87 29.08 15.45 -17.61
N PRO A 88 29.34 15.82 -18.88
CA PRO A 88 29.19 17.20 -19.34
C PRO A 88 27.81 17.81 -19.00
N ALA A 89 27.83 19.07 -18.56
CA ALA A 89 26.66 19.74 -17.99
C ALA A 89 25.50 19.91 -18.99
N ASP A 90 25.79 20.06 -20.27
CA ASP A 90 24.82 20.11 -21.36
C ASP A 90 24.17 18.74 -21.61
N LEU A 91 24.96 17.67 -21.58
CA LEU A 91 24.50 16.30 -21.79
C LEU A 91 23.60 15.83 -20.63
N ILE A 92 23.98 16.09 -19.38
CA ILE A 92 23.15 15.70 -18.22
C ILE A 92 21.83 16.49 -18.19
N LYS A 93 21.84 17.78 -18.58
CA LYS A 93 20.62 18.58 -18.74
C LYS A 93 19.68 18.00 -19.80
N LEU A 94 20.23 17.55 -20.93
CA LEU A 94 19.44 16.88 -21.96
C LEU A 94 18.86 15.57 -21.44
N TYR A 95 19.66 14.74 -20.77
CA TYR A 95 19.22 13.49 -20.18
C TYR A 95 18.08 13.72 -19.17
N ASP A 96 18.22 14.67 -18.24
CA ASP A 96 17.22 14.95 -17.22
C ASP A 96 15.91 15.46 -17.82
N LYS A 97 15.98 16.31 -18.85
CA LYS A 97 14.80 16.77 -19.59
C LYS A 97 14.06 15.59 -20.23
N LEU A 98 14.78 14.69 -20.90
CA LEU A 98 14.18 13.51 -21.54
C LEU A 98 13.66 12.52 -20.50
N ARG A 99 14.40 12.31 -19.40
CA ARG A 99 14.03 11.44 -18.30
C ARG A 99 12.68 11.84 -17.69
N ALA A 100 12.46 13.14 -17.48
CA ALA A 100 11.20 13.68 -16.97
C ALA A 100 10.03 13.46 -17.94
N GLN A 101 10.28 13.50 -19.25
CA GLN A 101 9.25 13.32 -20.28
C GLN A 101 8.98 11.85 -20.64
N SER A 102 9.92 10.96 -20.35
CA SER A 102 9.92 9.57 -20.84
C SER A 102 9.87 8.54 -19.71
N GLY A 103 9.13 8.83 -18.64
CA GLY A 103 8.82 7.88 -17.58
C GLY A 103 10.03 7.44 -16.75
N GLY A 104 11.00 8.34 -16.53
CA GLY A 104 12.16 8.06 -15.68
C GLY A 104 13.40 7.54 -16.41
N VAL A 105 13.36 7.38 -17.73
CA VAL A 105 14.49 6.91 -18.56
C VAL A 105 14.78 7.88 -19.70
N GLY A 106 15.90 8.62 -19.62
CA GLY A 106 16.30 9.62 -20.62
C GLY A 106 17.24 9.11 -21.72
N ALA A 107 17.86 7.94 -21.52
CA ALA A 107 18.78 7.29 -22.44
C ALA A 107 18.49 5.80 -22.52
N ALA A 108 18.69 5.20 -23.69
CA ALA A 108 18.46 3.79 -23.94
C ALA A 108 19.62 3.19 -24.71
N ARG A 109 19.98 1.95 -24.37
CA ARG A 109 20.96 1.19 -25.14
C ARG A 109 20.41 0.90 -26.54
N LEU A 110 21.27 1.03 -27.53
CA LEU A 110 21.03 0.47 -28.86
C LEU A 110 21.63 -0.94 -28.87
N TYR A 111 20.80 -1.96 -29.08
CA TYR A 111 21.20 -3.36 -29.09
C TYR A 111 20.67 -4.04 -30.35
N GLN A 112 21.56 -4.58 -31.18
CA GLN A 112 21.21 -5.23 -32.44
C GLN A 112 20.18 -4.42 -33.26
N ARG A 113 20.48 -3.14 -33.52
CA ARG A 113 19.62 -2.17 -34.24
C ARG A 113 18.30 -1.84 -33.54
N ARG A 114 18.01 -2.39 -32.37
CA ARG A 114 16.82 -2.10 -31.56
C ARG A 114 17.11 -1.11 -30.45
N CYS A 115 16.26 -0.09 -30.33
CA CYS A 115 16.29 0.80 -29.18
C CYS A 115 15.65 0.12 -27.98
N GLU A 116 16.38 -0.14 -26.91
CA GLU A 116 15.81 -0.80 -25.71
C GLU A 116 14.85 0.11 -24.90
N GLY A 117 14.74 1.38 -25.27
CA GLY A 117 13.81 2.32 -24.64
C GLY A 117 12.38 2.21 -25.17
N CYS A 118 12.20 2.04 -26.48
CA CYS A 118 10.88 1.82 -27.10
C CYS A 118 10.68 0.41 -27.65
N GLN A 119 11.71 -0.42 -27.60
CA GLN A 119 11.75 -1.79 -28.11
C GLN A 119 11.51 -1.91 -29.63
N LEU A 120 11.60 -0.81 -30.36
CA LEU A 120 11.49 -0.79 -31.82
C LEU A 120 12.87 -0.93 -32.47
N GLU A 121 12.90 -1.71 -33.54
CA GLU A 121 14.05 -1.80 -34.44
C GLU A 121 14.11 -0.54 -35.31
N LEU A 122 15.31 0.03 -35.41
CA LEU A 122 15.58 1.16 -36.28
C LEU A 122 15.52 0.69 -37.73
N ASN A 123 14.91 1.50 -38.59
CA ASN A 123 14.94 1.29 -40.02
C ASN A 123 16.37 1.47 -40.58
N ILE A 124 16.58 1.03 -41.82
CA ILE A 124 17.91 1.03 -42.44
C ILE A 124 18.53 2.44 -42.54
N THR A 125 17.71 3.48 -42.74
CA THR A 125 18.17 4.87 -42.80
C THR A 125 18.64 5.34 -41.43
N GLU A 126 17.84 5.12 -40.38
CA GLU A 126 18.19 5.44 -39.00
C GLU A 126 19.48 4.73 -38.56
N VAL A 127 19.64 3.45 -38.90
CA VAL A 127 20.86 2.68 -38.60
C VAL A 127 22.08 3.29 -39.28
N ASN A 128 21.96 3.66 -40.55
CA ASN A 128 23.06 4.27 -41.31
C ASN A 128 23.44 5.66 -40.76
N GLU A 129 22.47 6.46 -40.36
CA GLU A 129 22.71 7.76 -39.72
C GLU A 129 23.44 7.61 -38.39
N VAL A 130 23.02 6.66 -37.55
CA VAL A 130 23.66 6.37 -36.24
C VAL A 130 25.09 5.85 -36.45
N ARG A 131 25.31 5.04 -37.50
CA ARG A 131 26.63 4.51 -37.90
C ARG A 131 27.57 5.61 -38.41
N ALA A 132 27.04 6.56 -39.19
CA ALA A 132 27.82 7.66 -39.77
C ALA A 132 28.14 8.77 -38.75
N ALA A 133 27.35 8.91 -37.69
CA ALA A 133 27.57 9.89 -36.65
C ALA A 133 28.91 9.67 -35.93
N ALA A 134 29.65 10.76 -35.68
CA ALA A 134 30.92 10.73 -34.93
C ALA A 134 30.75 10.05 -33.55
N ALA A 135 31.81 9.44 -33.01
CA ALA A 135 31.73 8.64 -31.78
C ALA A 135 31.26 9.44 -30.55
N ASP A 136 31.56 10.73 -30.51
CA ASP A 136 31.17 11.70 -29.47
C ASP A 136 29.81 12.37 -29.73
N ALA A 137 29.23 12.18 -30.92
CA ALA A 137 27.92 12.75 -31.25
C ALA A 137 26.79 12.14 -30.39
N VAL A 138 25.92 13.00 -29.87
CA VAL A 138 24.74 12.58 -29.09
C VAL A 138 23.58 12.31 -30.02
N VAL A 139 23.35 11.04 -30.34
CA VAL A 139 22.26 10.60 -31.22
C VAL A 139 21.01 10.28 -30.40
N ARG A 140 19.82 10.52 -30.96
CA ARG A 140 18.53 10.24 -30.32
C ARG A 140 17.68 9.33 -31.19
N CYS A 141 16.87 8.49 -30.56
CA CYS A 141 15.89 7.68 -31.27
C CYS A 141 14.80 8.57 -31.90
N GLU A 142 14.46 8.38 -33.16
CA GLU A 142 13.40 9.16 -33.81
C GLU A 142 12.02 8.86 -33.22
N ASN A 143 11.81 7.59 -32.84
CA ASN A 143 10.53 7.10 -32.30
C ASN A 143 10.24 7.59 -30.87
N CYS A 144 11.23 7.51 -29.97
CA CYS A 144 11.01 7.82 -28.55
C CYS A 144 11.88 8.94 -27.96
N ARG A 145 12.71 9.59 -28.79
CA ARG A 145 13.53 10.77 -28.46
C ARG A 145 14.59 10.57 -27.37
N ARG A 146 14.67 9.40 -26.73
CA ARG A 146 15.74 9.06 -25.78
C ARG A 146 17.11 9.09 -26.46
N ILE A 147 18.14 9.43 -25.70
CA ILE A 147 19.54 9.35 -26.14
C ILE A 147 19.87 7.89 -26.44
N LEU A 148 20.44 7.60 -27.61
CA LEU A 148 20.89 6.26 -27.97
C LEU A 148 22.33 6.05 -27.50
N VAL A 149 22.52 5.12 -26.57
CA VAL A 149 23.84 4.69 -26.11
C VAL A 149 24.36 3.62 -27.06
N ARG A 150 25.37 4.01 -27.87
CA ARG A 150 26.04 3.14 -28.83
C ARG A 150 27.09 2.29 -28.11
N THR A 151 27.04 0.98 -28.32
CA THR A 151 27.94 -0.02 -27.71
C THR A 151 28.40 -1.01 -28.78
N PRO A 152 29.41 -1.87 -28.52
CA PRO A 152 29.82 -2.91 -29.46
C PRO A 152 28.68 -3.87 -29.88
N GLU A 153 27.66 -4.00 -29.04
CA GLU A 153 26.48 -4.85 -29.29
C GLU A 153 25.38 -4.13 -30.08
N SER A 154 25.59 -2.88 -30.51
CA SER A 154 24.54 -2.10 -31.20
C SER A 154 24.17 -2.63 -32.58
N GLY A 155 24.94 -3.54 -33.17
CA GLY A 155 24.69 -4.06 -34.53
C GLY A 155 24.84 -2.99 -35.62
N LEU A 156 25.63 -1.95 -35.30
CA LEU A 156 26.05 -0.87 -36.19
C LEU A 156 27.26 -1.25 -37.04
#